data_AF-A0A932MXR9-F1
#
_entry.id   AF-A0A932MXR9-F1
#
_cell.length_a   1.000
_cell.length_b   1.000
_cell.length_c   1.000
_cell.angle_alpha   90.00
_cell.angle_beta   90.00
_cell.angle_gamma   90.00
#
_symmetry.space_group_name_H-M   'P 1'
#
loop_
_entity.id
_entity.type
_entity.pdbx_description
1 polymer ?
#
loop_
_entity_poly.entity_id
_entity_poly.type
_entity_poly.pdbx_seq_one_letter_code
_entity_poly.pdbx_strand_id
1 'polypeptide(L)'
;HVLLDTSAELPLYRYFRDAPGGFDSTRFASVRRLGTIAAIRQMAIEGAGIAVLPRYFVAPDLKARRLVRVMPRVQPLHDHFRLIFRSDDARRGLFETLGRALRAVPLR
;
A
#
# COMPACT_ATOMS: atom_id res chain seq x y z
N HIS A 1 13.54 0.32 15.38
CA HIS A 1 12.42 -0.47 14.85
C HIS A 1 12.84 -1.20 13.57
N VAL A 2 12.17 -2.32 13.25
CA VAL A 2 12.32 -3.06 11.99
C VAL A 2 11.34 -2.49 10.96
N LEU A 3 11.80 -2.22 9.73
CA LEU A 3 10.92 -1.95 8.60
C LEU A 3 10.48 -3.27 7.97
N LEU A 4 9.17 -3.47 7.84
CA LEU A 4 8.58 -4.57 7.10
C LEU A 4 8.25 -4.08 5.69
N ASP A 5 8.85 -4.70 4.68
CA ASP A 5 8.72 -4.27 3.28
C ASP A 5 8.64 -5.46 2.32
N THR A 6 8.37 -5.21 1.04
CA THR A 6 8.24 -6.21 -0.01
C THR A 6 9.59 -6.60 -0.60
N SER A 7 10.25 -5.67 -1.29
CA SER A 7 11.51 -5.90 -2.01
C SER A 7 12.42 -4.68 -1.98
N ALA A 8 13.68 -4.84 -2.41
CA ALA A 8 14.64 -3.74 -2.45
C ALA A 8 14.41 -2.82 -3.66
N GLU A 9 13.91 -3.37 -4.76
CA GLU A 9 13.75 -2.74 -6.06
C GLU A 9 12.50 -1.85 -6.09
N LEU A 10 11.45 -2.26 -5.36
CA LEU A 10 10.19 -1.53 -5.29
C LEU A 10 9.63 -1.48 -3.86
N PRO A 11 10.34 -0.82 -2.92
CA PRO A 11 9.93 -0.80 -1.53
C PRO A 11 8.65 0.01 -1.34
N LEU A 12 7.70 -0.51 -0.57
CA LEU A 12 6.50 0.21 -0.15
C LEU A 12 6.85 1.42 0.71
N TYR A 13 7.97 1.38 1.42
CA TYR A 13 8.43 2.53 2.20
C TYR A 13 8.63 3.79 1.35
N ARG A 14 8.89 3.67 0.03
CA ARG A 14 9.02 4.82 -0.87
C ARG A 14 7.79 5.73 -0.86
N TYR A 15 6.58 5.17 -0.69
CA TYR A 15 5.35 5.97 -0.65
C TYR A 15 5.33 6.92 0.54
N PHE A 16 6.03 6.58 1.63
CA PHE A 16 6.23 7.49 2.77
C PHE A 16 7.46 8.38 2.57
N ARG A 17 8.61 7.77 2.25
CA ARG A 17 9.91 8.47 2.16
C ARG A 17 9.87 9.63 1.16
N ASP A 18 9.25 9.40 0.01
CA ASP A 18 9.24 10.33 -1.12
C ASP A 18 8.05 11.31 -1.04
N ALA A 19 7.19 11.22 -0.02
CA ALA A 19 6.09 12.14 0.19
C ALA A 19 6.56 13.49 0.78
N PRO A 20 5.83 14.60 0.57
CA PRO A 20 6.09 15.84 1.29
C PRO A 20 6.05 15.64 2.81
N GLY A 21 7.12 16.01 3.49
CA GLY A 21 7.29 15.77 4.93
C GLY A 21 7.68 14.33 5.30
N GLY A 22 7.84 13.45 4.31
CA GLY A 22 8.60 12.22 4.43
C GLY A 22 10.08 12.53 4.65
N PHE A 23 10.80 11.57 5.23
CA PHE A 23 12.20 11.75 5.55
C PHE A 23 12.95 10.43 5.46
N ASP A 24 14.16 10.52 4.93
CA ASP A 24 15.10 9.39 4.83
C ASP A 24 15.95 9.23 6.11
N SER A 25 15.80 10.14 7.08
CA SER A 25 16.52 10.12 8.35
C SER A 25 16.06 9.00 9.29
N THR A 26 15.03 8.23 8.92
CA THR A 26 14.57 7.07 9.69
C THR A 26 15.53 5.89 9.51
N ARG A 27 16.56 5.83 10.35
CA ARG A 27 17.43 4.65 10.41
C ARG A 27 16.68 3.50 11.08
N PHE A 28 16.08 2.64 10.28
CA PHE A 28 15.60 1.34 10.77
C PHE A 28 16.80 0.49 11.18
N ALA A 29 16.63 -0.29 12.26
CA ALA A 29 17.69 -1.19 12.73
C ALA A 29 17.95 -2.32 11.71
N SER A 30 16.90 -2.73 10.99
CA SER A 30 16.94 -3.70 9.91
C SER A 30 15.72 -3.56 9.01
N VAL A 31 15.81 -4.08 7.79
CA VAL A 31 14.67 -4.25 6.87
C VAL A 31 14.39 -5.74 6.73
N ARG A 32 13.15 -6.16 6.98
CA ARG A 32 12.68 -7.53 6.77
C ARG A 32 11.79 -7.56 5.53
N ARG A 33 12.20 -8.32 4.53
CA ARG A 33 11.48 -8.47 3.26
C ARG A 33 10.50 -9.63 3.32
N LEU A 34 9.28 -9.41 2.87
CA LEU A 34 8.17 -10.36 2.89
C LEU A 34 7.49 -10.37 1.53
N GLY A 35 7.14 -11.55 1.02
CA GLY A 35 6.68 -11.67 -0.37
C GLY A 35 5.35 -11.00 -0.69
N THR A 36 4.52 -10.67 0.31
CA THR A 36 3.20 -10.06 0.10
C THR A 36 2.85 -9.05 1.19
N ILE A 37 1.96 -8.11 0.87
CA ILE A 37 1.40 -7.18 1.84
C ILE A 37 0.58 -7.88 2.94
N ALA A 38 0.04 -9.08 2.66
CA ALA A 38 -0.65 -9.88 3.66
C ALA A 38 0.31 -10.41 4.73
N ALA A 39 1.49 -10.89 4.32
CA ALA A 39 2.54 -11.29 5.26
C ALA A 39 3.06 -10.09 6.08
N ILE A 40 3.25 -8.94 5.44
CA ILE A 40 3.64 -7.69 6.13
C ILE A 40 2.59 -7.30 7.18
N ARG A 41 1.31 -7.31 6.82
CA ARG A 41 0.20 -7.02 7.75
C ARG A 41 0.22 -7.95 8.96
N GLN A 42 0.40 -9.25 8.74
CA GLN A 42 0.43 -10.22 9.84
C GLN A 42 1.59 -9.94 10.81
N MET A 43 2.80 -9.73 10.29
CA MET A 43 3.96 -9.39 11.11
C MET A 43 3.81 -8.04 11.84
N ALA A 44 3.14 -7.07 11.23
CA ALA A 44 2.85 -5.78 11.86
C ALA A 44 1.85 -5.92 13.03
N ILE A 45 0.81 -6.75 12.87
CA ILE A 45 -0.15 -7.06 13.94
C ILE A 45 0.53 -7.76 15.11
N GLU A 46 1.51 -8.63 14.84
CA GLU A 46 2.34 -9.31 15.84
C GLU A 46 3.39 -8.39 16.49
N GLY A 47 3.44 -7.11 16.09
CA GLY A 47 4.38 -6.13 16.65
C GLY A 47 5.82 -6.28 16.18
N ALA A 48 6.07 -7.05 15.12
CA ALA A 48 7.43 -7.33 14.64
C ALA A 48 8.09 -6.16 13.89
N GLY A 49 7.36 -5.07 13.60
CA GLY A 49 7.90 -3.90 12.92
C GLY A 49 6.86 -2.88 12.49
N ILE A 50 7.30 -1.91 11.69
CA ILE A 50 6.48 -0.85 11.09
C ILE A 50 6.43 -1.08 9.59
N ALA A 51 5.29 -0.77 8.96
CA ALA A 51 5.06 -0.97 7.53
C ALA A 51 4.32 0.20 6.91
N VAL A 52 4.50 0.40 5.60
CA VAL A 52 3.62 1.22 4.77
C VAL A 52 2.66 0.28 4.04
N LEU A 53 1.37 0.39 4.33
CA LEU A 53 0.33 -0.48 3.77
C LEU A 53 -0.86 0.34 3.25
N PRO A 54 -1.58 -0.14 2.22
CA PRO A 54 -2.76 0.54 1.71
C PRO A 54 -3.86 0.64 2.78
N ARG A 55 -4.47 1.82 2.92
CA ARG A 55 -5.45 2.08 3.98
C ARG A 55 -6.67 1.15 3.91
N TYR A 56 -7.20 0.88 2.72
CA TYR A 56 -8.36 -0.02 2.57
C TYR A 56 -8.05 -1.41 3.16
N PHE A 57 -6.84 -1.91 2.88
CA PHE A 57 -6.39 -3.24 3.29
C PHE A 57 -6.24 -3.42 4.80
N VAL A 58 -5.86 -2.36 5.53
CA VAL A 58 -5.64 -2.40 7.00
C VAL A 58 -6.73 -1.68 7.80
N ALA A 59 -7.76 -1.14 7.15
CA ALA A 59 -8.84 -0.42 7.82
C ALA A 59 -9.52 -1.25 8.93
N PRO A 60 -9.78 -2.56 8.76
CA PRO A 60 -10.35 -3.37 9.83
C PRO A 60 -9.45 -3.47 11.08
N ASP A 61 -8.13 -3.52 10.91
CA ASP A 61 -7.17 -3.63 12.01
C ASP A 61 -6.98 -2.31 12.75
N LEU A 62 -6.99 -1.20 12.01
CA LEU A 62 -7.01 0.14 12.60
C LEU A 62 -8.28 0.35 13.43
N LYS A 63 -9.45 -0.06 12.91
CA LYS A 63 -10.73 0.01 13.63
C LYS A 63 -10.72 -0.87 14.88
N ALA A 64 -10.17 -2.07 14.78
CA ALA A 64 -10.03 -3.02 15.88
C ALA A 64 -8.87 -2.68 16.84
N ARG A 65 -8.13 -1.59 16.61
CA ARG A 65 -6.94 -1.18 17.39
C ARG A 65 -5.83 -2.26 17.46
N ARG A 66 -5.77 -3.14 16.47
CA ARG A 66 -4.65 -4.08 16.27
C ARG A 66 -3.44 -3.39 15.63
N LEU A 67 -3.68 -2.31 14.90
CA LEU A 67 -2.66 -1.46 14.31
C LEU A 67 -2.90 0.00 14.70
N VAL A 68 -1.85 0.81 14.64
CA VAL A 68 -1.90 2.27 14.82
C VAL A 68 -1.19 2.98 13.67
N ARG A 69 -1.68 4.16 13.28
CA ARG A 69 -1.01 5.00 12.28
C ARG A 69 0.21 5.67 12.91
N VAL A 70 1.38 5.32 12.41
CA VAL A 70 2.65 5.99 12.74
C VAL A 70 2.81 7.23 11.85
N MET A 71 3.42 8.30 12.38
CA MET A 71 3.60 9.59 11.69
C MET A 71 2.32 10.15 11.04
N PRO A 72 1.25 10.44 11.82
CA PRO A 72 -0.06 10.80 11.27
C PRO A 72 -0.08 12.10 10.45
N ARG A 73 0.95 12.95 10.57
CA ARG A 73 1.08 14.23 9.86
C ARG A 73 1.63 14.09 8.44
N VAL A 74 2.28 12.97 8.12
CA VAL A 74 2.77 12.70 6.76
C VAL A 74 1.67 11.99 5.99
N GLN A 75 1.33 12.51 4.82
CA GLN A 75 0.42 11.88 3.89
C GLN A 75 1.25 11.12 2.85
N PRO A 76 1.27 9.78 2.87
CA PRO A 76 2.00 9.02 1.86
C PRO A 76 1.50 9.32 0.45
N LEU A 77 2.39 9.16 -0.53
CA LEU A 77 2.04 9.08 -1.93
C LEU A 77 0.97 7.99 -2.14
N HIS A 78 0.15 8.15 -3.18
CA HIS A 78 -0.88 7.19 -3.53
C HIS A 78 -0.64 6.63 -4.94
N ASP A 79 -1.25 5.49 -5.20
CA ASP A 79 -1.24 4.84 -6.50
C ASP A 79 -2.66 4.66 -7.03
N HIS A 80 -2.77 4.30 -8.30
CA HIS A 80 -4.04 4.08 -8.98
C HIS A 80 -4.16 2.63 -9.45
N PHE A 81 -5.32 2.03 -9.19
CA PHE A 81 -5.72 0.81 -9.91
C PHE A 81 -6.08 1.17 -11.34
N ARG A 82 -5.42 0.53 -12.30
CA ARG A 82 -5.60 0.80 -13.74
C ARG A 82 -6.10 -0.46 -14.43
N LEU A 83 -7.18 -0.32 -15.20
CA LEU A 83 -7.58 -1.31 -16.19
C LEU A 83 -6.80 -1.01 -17.48
N ILE A 84 -5.97 -1.96 -17.92
CA ILE A 84 -5.14 -1.82 -19.12
C ILE A 84 -5.61 -2.85 -20.14
N PHE A 85 -5.88 -2.40 -21.36
CA PHE A 85 -6.26 -3.24 -22.50
C PHE A 85 -5.69 -2.64 -23.79
N ARG A 86 -5.61 -3.45 -24.85
CA ARG A 86 -5.08 -2.99 -26.14
C ARG A 86 -6.06 -2.03 -26.80
N SER A 87 -5.55 -0.96 -27.40
CA SER A 87 -6.37 0.08 -28.03
C SER A 87 -7.21 -0.44 -29.21
N ASP A 88 -6.72 -1.47 -29.90
CA ASP A 88 -7.32 -2.11 -31.08
C ASP A 88 -8.07 -3.41 -30.76
N ASP A 89 -8.27 -3.75 -29.48
CA ASP A 89 -9.04 -4.94 -29.12
C ASP A 89 -10.51 -4.77 -29.53
N ALA A 90 -11.06 -5.75 -30.25
CA ALA A 90 -12.45 -5.76 -30.70
C ALA A 90 -13.48 -5.60 -29.55
N ARG A 91 -13.09 -5.93 -28.31
CA ARG A 91 -13.92 -5.81 -27.10
C ARG A 91 -13.75 -4.48 -26.37
N ARG A 92 -13.09 -3.49 -26.96
CA ARG A 92 -12.86 -2.16 -26.33
C ARG A 92 -14.09 -1.58 -25.64
N GLY A 93 -15.25 -1.60 -26.30
CA GLY A 93 -16.50 -1.09 -25.70
C GLY A 93 -16.92 -1.82 -24.41
N LEU A 94 -16.62 -3.12 -24.31
CA LEU A 94 -16.84 -3.90 -23.08
C LEU A 94 -15.86 -3.49 -21.98
N PHE A 95 -14.57 -3.35 -22.29
CA PHE A 95 -13.57 -2.92 -21.31
C PHE A 95 -13.82 -1.51 -20.77
N GLU A 96 -14.25 -0.56 -21.62
CA GLU A 96 -14.63 0.78 -21.19
C GLU A 96 -15.86 0.74 -20.26
N THR A 97 -16.83 -0.11 -20.56
CA THR A 97 -18.00 -0.34 -19.69
C THR A 97 -17.60 -0.95 -18.35
N LEU A 98 -16.71 -1.95 -18.35
CA LEU A 98 -16.15 -2.52 -17.14
C LEU A 98 -15.37 -1.47 -16.33
N GLY A 99 -14.58 -0.62 -16.98
CA GLY A 99 -13.85 0.46 -16.33
C GLY A 99 -14.77 1.44 -15.61
N ARG A 100 -15.90 1.81 -16.23
CA ARG A 100 -16.95 2.63 -15.57
C ARG A 100 -17.53 1.92 -14.35
N ALA A 101 -17.83 0.63 -14.47
CA ALA A 101 -18.38 -0.16 -13.35
C ALA A 101 -17.38 -0.26 -12.19
N LEU A 102 -16.11 -0.57 -12.46
CA LEU A 102 -15.06 -0.66 -11.45
C LEU A 102 -14.84 0.68 -10.72
N ARG A 103 -14.96 1.81 -11.43
CA ARG A 103 -14.81 3.14 -10.82
C ARG A 103 -15.93 3.49 -9.83
N ALA A 104 -17.11 2.88 -9.98
CA ALA A 104 -18.25 3.10 -9.11
C ALA A 104 -18.16 2.29 -7.80
N VAL A 105 -17.26 1.30 -7.71
CA VAL A 105 -17.13 0.42 -6.55
C VAL A 105 -15.94 0.86 -5.68
N PRO A 106 -16.15 1.21 -4.41
CA PRO A 106 -15.05 1.56 -3.52
C PRO A 106 -14.20 0.34 -3.17
N LEU A 107 -12.90 0.55 -3.01
CA LEU A 107 -11.99 -0.45 -2.47
C LEU A 107 -12.37 -0.77 -1.01
N ARG A 108 -12.29 -2.06 -0.66
CA ARG A 108 -12.62 -2.58 0.68
C ARG A 108 -11.41 -3.28 1.29
#